data_AF-A0A2W5ZFI7-F1
#
_entry.id   AF-A0A2W5ZFI7-F1
#
_cell.length_a   1.000
_cell.length_b   1.000
_cell.length_c   1.000
_cell.angle_alpha   90.00
_cell.angle_beta   90.00
_cell.angle_gamma   90.00
#
_symmetry.space_group_name_H-M   'P 1'
#
loop_
_entity.id
_entity.type
_entity.pdbx_description
1 polymer ?
#
loop_
_entity_poly.entity_id
_entity_poly.type
_entity_poly.pdbx_seq_one_letter_code
_entity_poly.pdbx_strand_id
1 'polypeptide(L)' 'MAVIRLSNGSDIAVKLTVAETIAAIQITDGTPDFVELPGEEGPIHLRPAGVIAVIEDTGRRTAGFRFGAREAE' A
#
# COMPACT_ATOMS: atom_id res chain seq x y z
N MET A 1 2.73 7.70 -8.75
CA MET A 1 2.63 7.67 -7.27
C MET A 1 2.37 6.24 -6.84
N ALA A 2 2.38 5.92 -5.55
CA ALA A 2 2.10 4.59 -5.07
C ALA A 2 0.92 4.59 -4.09
N VAL A 3 0.21 3.47 -4.05
CA VAL A 3 -0.86 3.19 -3.10
C VAL A 3 -0.44 2.01 -2.23
N ILE A 4 -0.54 2.18 -0.92
CA ILE A 4 -0.25 1.16 0.07
C ILE A 4 -1.57 0.58 0.55
N ARG A 5 -1.74 -0.74 0.40
CA ARG A 5 -2.87 -1.46 0.96
C ARG A 5 -2.50 -2.01 2.33
N LEU A 6 -3.31 -1.68 3.32
CA LEU A 6 -3.13 -2.12 4.70
C LEU A 6 -3.98 -3.36 5.04
N SER A 7 -3.61 -4.03 6.13
CA SER A 7 -4.27 -5.24 6.62
C SER A 7 -5.69 -5.05 7.13
N ASN A 8 -6.06 -3.81 7.46
CA ASN A 8 -7.42 -3.42 7.78
C ASN A 8 -8.30 -3.19 6.52
N GLY A 9 -7.75 -3.38 5.32
CA GLY A 9 -8.44 -3.16 4.05
C GLY A 9 -8.43 -1.71 3.55
N SER A 10 -7.78 -0.79 4.27
CA SER A 10 -7.63 0.60 3.83
C SER A 10 -6.53 0.76 2.80
N ASP A 11 -6.74 1.70 1.88
CA ASP A 11 -5.76 2.12 0.88
C ASP A 11 -5.24 3.52 1.20
N ILE A 12 -3.93 3.72 1.07
CA ILE A 12 -3.26 4.99 1.35
C ILE A 12 -2.40 5.41 0.17
N ALA A 13 -2.66 6.59 -0.38
CA ALA A 13 -1.82 7.18 -1.43
C ALA A 13 -0.58 7.87 -0.83
N VAL A 14 0.59 7.56 -1.37
CA VAL A 14 1.86 8.19 -1.03
C VAL A 14 2.47 8.90 -2.25
N LYS A 15 3.20 9.98 -1.99
CA LYS A 15 3.84 10.82 -3.02
C LYS A 15 5.05 10.15 -3.68
N LEU A 16 5.51 9.02 -3.14
CA LEU A 16 6.64 8.25 -3.66
C LEU A 16 6.22 7.34 -4.82
N THR A 17 7.21 6.90 -5.60
CA THR A 17 7.03 5.79 -6.53
C THR A 17 6.95 4.45 -5.80
N VAL A 18 6.53 3.39 -6.50
CA VAL A 18 6.47 2.04 -5.93
C VAL A 18 7.84 1.58 -5.43
N ALA A 19 8.89 1.79 -6.22
CA ALA A 19 10.25 1.42 -5.86
C ALA A 19 10.75 2.15 -4.62
N GLU A 20 10.53 3.47 -4.55
CA GLU A 20 10.90 4.28 -3.38
C GLU A 20 10.10 3.89 -2.13
N THR A 21 8.82 3.58 -2.29
CA THR A 21 7.95 3.13 -1.19
C THR A 21 8.42 1.77 -0.65
N ILE A 22 8.75 0.83 -1.53
CA ILE A 22 9.30 -0.48 -1.14
C ILE A 22 10.63 -0.30 -0.43
N ALA A 23 11.52 0.53 -0.97
CA ALA A 23 12.81 0.81 -0.35
C ALA A 23 12.63 1.42 1.05
N ALA A 24 11.71 2.38 1.22
CA ALA A 24 11.43 2.99 2.53
C ALA A 24 10.87 1.99 3.56
N ILE A 25 10.10 0.99 3.11
CA ILE A 25 9.56 -0.09 3.97
C ILE A 25 10.62 -1.16 4.26
N GLN A 26 11.51 -1.47 3.30
CA GLN A 26 12.50 -2.55 3.39
C GLN A 26 13.82 -2.15 4.07
N ILE A 27 14.25 -0.87 3.96
CA ILE A 27 15.55 -0.40 4.48
C ILE A 27 15.63 -0.44 6.01
N THR A 28 14.54 -0.75 6.71
CA THR A 28 14.59 -0.86 8.16
C THR A 28 15.01 -2.25 8.63
N ASP A 29 16.33 -2.49 8.55
CA ASP A 29 17.10 -3.65 9.05
C ASP A 29 17.01 -3.85 10.59
N GLY A 30 16.19 -3.07 11.27
CA GLY A 30 15.73 -3.30 12.63
C GLY A 30 14.29 -2.83 12.69
N THR A 31 13.34 -3.76 12.66
CA THR A 31 11.88 -3.53 12.60
C THR A 31 11.47 -2.30 13.42
N PRO A 32 11.25 -1.13 12.80
CA PRO A 32 10.65 -0.03 13.49
C PRO A 32 9.18 -0.39 13.64
N ASP A 33 8.57 -0.06 14.79
CA ASP A 33 7.13 -0.20 14.93
C ASP A 33 6.38 0.65 13.89
N PHE A 34 6.99 1.73 13.39
CA PHE A 34 6.40 2.68 12.45
C PHE A 34 7.43 3.28 11.47
N VAL A 35 7.00 3.49 10.22
CA VAL A 35 7.71 4.21 9.16
C VAL A 35 6.89 5.43 8.79
N GLU A 36 7.56 6.58 8.65
CA GLU A 36 6.93 7.80 8.13
C GLU A 36 7.13 7.89 6.62
N LEU A 37 6.03 8.00 5.87
CA LEU A 37 6.04 8.22 4.43
C LEU A 37 5.35 9.54 4.06
N PRO A 38 5.81 10.24 3.02
CA PRO A 38 5.17 11.45 2.56
C PRO A 38 3.85 11.11 1.83
N GLY A 39 2.72 11.40 2.47
CA GLY A 39 1.39 11.25 1.90
C GLY A 39 0.92 12.45 1.11
N GLU A 40 -0.22 12.31 0.44
CA GLU A 40 -0.86 13.43 -0.27
C GLU A 40 -1.32 14.54 0.69
N GLU A 41 -2.06 14.17 1.73
CA GLU A 41 -2.66 15.09 2.72
C GLU A 41 -1.73 15.41 3.90
N GLY A 42 -0.56 14.76 3.99
CA GLY A 42 0.40 14.95 5.07
C GLY A 42 1.30 13.73 5.28
N PRO A 43 2.27 13.79 6.22
CA PRO A 43 3.10 12.65 6.57
C PRO A 43 2.26 11.52 7.17
N ILE A 44 2.55 10.28 6.76
CA ILE A 44 1.79 9.08 7.10
C ILE A 44 2.67 8.17 7.93
N HIS A 45 2.20 7.85 9.13
CA HIS A 45 2.84 6.88 10.00
C HIS A 45 2.19 5.51 9.76
N LEU A 46 2.94 4.57 9.21
CA LEU A 46 2.46 3.23 8.91
C LEU A 46 3.32 2.17 9.56
N ARG A 47 2.70 1.06 9.95
CA ARG A 47 3.44 -0.12 10.42
C ARG A 47 3.80 -1.00 9.22
N PRO A 48 5.08 -1.30 8.97
CA PRO A 48 5.49 -2.20 7.89
C PRO A 48 4.77 -3.55 7.95
N ALA A 49 4.59 -4.11 9.15
CA ALA A 49 3.87 -5.36 9.38
C ALA A 49 2.38 -5.32 8.98
N GLY A 50 1.80 -4.13 8.85
CA GLY A 50 0.42 -3.94 8.42
C GLY A 50 0.27 -3.76 6.91
N VAL A 51 1.35 -3.72 6.13
CA VAL A 51 1.31 -3.54 4.68
C VAL A 51 1.06 -4.88 3.99
N ILE A 52 -0.02 -4.95 3.20
CA ILE A 52 -0.35 -6.11 2.37
C ILE A 52 0.23 -5.96 0.95
N ALA A 53 0.21 -4.74 0.40
CA ALA A 53 0.71 -4.49 -0.94
C ALA A 53 1.14 -3.03 -1.14
N VAL A 54 2.09 -2.82 -2.04
CA VAL A 54 2.44 -1.50 -2.61
C VAL A 54 2.13 -1.57 -4.10
N ILE A 55 1.26 -0.70 -4.57
CA ILE A 55 0.69 -0.71 -5.91
C ILE A 55 1.01 0.61 -6.58
N GLU A 56 1.21 0.61 -7.90
CA GLU A 56 1.33 1.87 -8.64
C GLU A 56 -0.02 2.60 -8.66
N ASP A 57 -0.02 3.89 -8.30
CA ASP A 57 -1.14 4.79 -8.49
C ASP A 57 -1.26 5.11 -9.99
N THR A 58 -1.90 4.19 -10.71
CA THR A 58 -2.41 4.41 -12.06
C THR A 58 -3.84 4.92 -11.90
N GLY A 59 -3.97 6.22 -11.58
CA GLY A 59 -5.22 6.94 -11.27
C GLY A 59 -6.49 6.21 -11.69
N ARG A 60 -7.16 5.58 -10.71
CA ARG A 60 -8.41 4.79 -10.80
C ARG A 60 -9.04 4.73 -12.20
N ARG A 61 -8.47 3.96 -13.11
CA ARG A 61 -9.20 3.36 -14.23
C ARG A 61 -8.89 1.88 -14.22
N THR A 62 -9.90 1.09 -13.85
CA THR A 62 -9.98 -0.39 -13.88
C THR A 62 -9.06 -1.12 -12.89
N ALA A 63 -9.45 -2.18 -12.17
CA ALA A 63 -10.50 -3.15 -12.40
C ALA A 63 -11.03 -3.71 -11.07
N GLY A 64 -12.34 -3.98 -11.02
CA GLY A 64 -12.96 -4.68 -9.91
C GLY A 64 -12.38 -6.07 -9.71
N PHE A 65 -12.31 -6.49 -8.45
CA PHE A 65 -12.10 -7.89 -8.11
C PHE A 65 -13.29 -8.69 -8.65
N ARG A 66 -13.10 -9.43 -9.74
CA ARG A 66 -13.98 -10.56 -10.09
C ARG A 66 -13.57 -11.72 -9.20
N PHE A 67 -14.15 -11.81 -8.00
CA PHE A 67 -14.21 -13.09 -7.31
C PHE A 67 -15.20 -13.96 -8.08
N GLY A 68 -14.71 -15.10 -8.59
CA GLY A 68 -15.49 -16.04 -9.37
C GLY A 68 -16.76 -16.45 -8.62
N ALA A 69 -17.90 -16.32 -9.29
CA ALA A 69 -19.09 -17.05 -8.92
C ALA A 69 -18.72 -18.54 -8.94
N ARG A 70 -18.59 -19.12 -7.76
CA ARG A 70 -18.44 -20.56 -7.60
C ARG A 70 -19.72 -21.20 -8.11
N GLU A 71 -19.55 -22.12 -9.05
CA GLU A 71 -20.62 -22.83 -9.75
C GLU A 71 -21.62 -23.43 -8.76
N ALA A 72 -22.90 -23.28 -9.10
CA ALA A 72 -23.99 -23.96 -8.45
C ALA A 72 -23.86 -25.47 -8.68
N GLU A 73 -24.02 -26.25 -7.60
CA GLU A 73 -24.47 -27.64 -7.66
C GLU A 73 -25.80 -27.73 -6.90
#